data_AF-A0A969YKI2-F1
#
_entry.id   AF-A0A969YKI2-F1
#
_cell.length_a   1.000
_cell.length_b   1.000
_cell.length_c   1.000
_cell.angle_alpha   90.00
_cell.angle_beta   90.00
_cell.angle_gamma   90.00
#
_symmetry.space_group_name_H-M   'P 1'
#
loop_
_entity.id
_entity.type
_entity.pdbx_description
1 polymer ?
#
loop_
_entity_poly.entity_id
_entity_poly.type
_entity_poly.pdbx_seq_one_letter_code
_entity_poly.pdbx_strand_id
1 'polypeptide(L)'
;MCTSSLQSKTWLSVACLLVLLLGLIIGPPPVSGLEDNNWKNALRQLQEAFQTIRIELRDYDAKLNLEFKDLKKGLARLEKKKGQMLLWFGGSYDPKDLNHLLKGMRTLRRQAEGLLKSFGEMERKLEIFEPKLDEIEAEIKRQLVETPTQEYTNSFTSSLTEISDLRVELGKVKTHIARAHTLYDDFNTRLKDCESSADAKVSRYWRIYYLQPMSGIFSADTWKSFRKDIKQWVGVLKIVKESLGEKREWLRTRNALLQGFLLAAALILLGFFLIKRVGIKTGFTSTITHLLPSWILLSLGAATLWIDRSIPFTLYDISSALNEIVVSAGLVSLCSFLHSVGRGNQPAHIHKNPLWYLWIILAFGLSL
;
A
#
# COMPACT_ATOMS: atom_id res chain seq x y z
N MET A 1 25.17 1.32 -29.27
CA MET A 1 25.51 0.11 -28.48
C MET A 1 24.71 0.17 -27.18
N CYS A 2 23.92 -0.88 -26.88
CA CYS A 2 23.01 -1.09 -25.74
C CYS A 2 21.51 -1.12 -26.09
N THR A 3 21.09 -2.08 -26.93
CA THR A 3 19.68 -2.48 -27.07
C THR A 3 19.48 -4.00 -27.10
N SER A 4 20.51 -4.81 -26.85
CA SER A 4 20.45 -6.27 -26.97
C SER A 4 20.02 -7.03 -25.70
N SER A 5 19.90 -6.39 -24.53
CA SER A 5 19.59 -7.10 -23.27
C SER A 5 18.09 -7.16 -22.92
N LEU A 6 17.23 -6.44 -23.65
CA LEU A 6 15.78 -6.46 -23.41
C LEU A 6 15.03 -7.47 -24.29
N GLN A 7 15.61 -7.91 -25.41
CA GLN A 7 14.99 -8.92 -26.26
C GLN A 7 15.08 -10.34 -25.65
N SER A 8 16.15 -10.72 -24.95
CA SER A 8 16.27 -12.12 -24.48
C SER A 8 15.22 -12.52 -23.43
N LYS A 9 14.68 -11.56 -22.67
CA LYS A 9 13.64 -11.84 -21.65
C LYS A 9 12.24 -12.00 -22.23
N THR A 10 11.92 -11.34 -23.35
CA THR A 10 10.65 -11.53 -24.05
C THR A 10 10.65 -12.82 -24.85
N TRP A 11 11.79 -13.23 -25.42
CA TRP A 11 11.91 -14.54 -26.08
C TRP A 11 11.78 -15.72 -25.10
N LEU A 12 12.27 -15.59 -23.86
CA LEU A 12 12.10 -16.65 -22.84
C LEU A 12 10.64 -16.80 -22.36
N SER A 13 9.92 -15.69 -22.24
CA SER A 13 8.51 -15.70 -21.83
C SER A 13 7.58 -16.14 -22.97
N VAL A 14 7.92 -15.81 -24.23
CA VAL A 14 7.25 -16.35 -25.42
C VAL A 14 7.57 -17.83 -25.63
N ALA A 15 8.80 -18.28 -25.37
CA ALA A 15 9.16 -19.70 -25.42
C ALA A 15 8.46 -20.53 -24.32
N CYS A 16 8.34 -20.02 -23.10
CA CYS A 16 7.56 -20.69 -22.04
C CYS A 16 6.06 -20.74 -22.36
N LEU A 17 5.50 -19.70 -23.00
CA LEU A 17 4.11 -19.69 -23.47
C LEU A 17 3.91 -20.66 -24.65
N LEU A 18 4.88 -20.78 -25.56
CA LEU A 18 4.86 -21.75 -26.66
C LEU A 18 5.00 -23.20 -26.17
N VAL A 19 5.79 -23.45 -25.11
CA VAL A 19 5.90 -24.79 -24.49
C VAL A 19 4.62 -25.15 -23.72
N LEU A 20 3.97 -24.17 -23.07
CA LEU A 20 2.64 -24.37 -22.45
C LEU A 20 1.52 -24.54 -23.47
N LEU A 21 1.59 -23.88 -24.64
CA LEU A 21 0.65 -24.06 -25.74
C LEU A 21 0.88 -25.37 -26.51
N LEU A 22 2.12 -25.84 -26.64
CA LEU A 22 2.39 -27.18 -27.17
C LEU A 22 1.89 -28.27 -26.23
N GLY A 23 1.89 -28.04 -24.91
CA GLY A 23 1.25 -28.93 -23.93
C GLY A 23 -0.28 -28.97 -24.02
N LEU A 24 -0.92 -27.96 -24.63
CA LEU A 24 -2.37 -27.86 -24.83
C LEU A 24 -2.85 -28.38 -26.19
N ILE A 25 -1.95 -28.59 -27.17
CA ILE A 25 -2.28 -29.09 -28.52
C ILE A 25 -2.05 -30.60 -28.65
N ILE A 26 -1.30 -31.21 -27.72
CA ILE A 26 -1.25 -32.67 -27.59
C ILE A 26 -2.49 -33.08 -26.79
N GLY A 27 -3.65 -33.09 -27.44
CA GLY A 27 -4.77 -33.89 -26.97
C GLY A 27 -4.32 -35.35 -26.83
N PRO A 28 -4.90 -36.13 -25.89
CA PRO A 28 -4.51 -37.52 -25.72
C PRO A 28 -4.61 -38.22 -27.08
N PRO A 29 -3.54 -38.91 -27.54
CA PRO A 29 -3.61 -39.63 -28.81
C PRO A 29 -4.77 -40.62 -28.71
N PRO A 30 -5.60 -40.80 -29.75
CA PRO A 30 -6.59 -41.85 -29.77
C PRO A 30 -5.83 -43.18 -29.71
N VAL A 31 -5.85 -43.82 -28.54
CA VAL A 31 -5.22 -45.12 -28.31
C VAL A 31 -6.14 -46.19 -28.89
N SER A 32 -6.16 -46.29 -30.21
CA SER A 32 -6.74 -47.42 -30.93
C SER A 32 -5.62 -48.33 -31.40
N GLY A 33 -5.46 -49.47 -30.71
CA GLY A 33 -4.76 -50.66 -31.22
C GLY A 33 -3.39 -50.97 -30.61
N LEU A 34 -3.36 -52.08 -29.86
CA LEU A 34 -2.20 -52.90 -29.46
C LEU A 34 -1.07 -52.23 -28.64
N GLU A 35 -1.11 -52.43 -27.31
CA GLU A 35 -0.08 -53.17 -26.56
C GLU A 35 -0.42 -53.22 -25.07
N ASP A 36 -0.33 -54.41 -24.47
CA ASP A 36 -0.64 -54.75 -23.06
C ASP A 36 0.20 -53.98 -22.01
N ASN A 37 1.13 -53.12 -22.45
CA ASN A 37 2.01 -52.30 -21.63
C ASN A 37 1.68 -50.80 -21.65
N ASN A 38 0.82 -50.30 -22.56
CA ASN A 38 0.54 -48.87 -22.67
C ASN A 38 -0.26 -48.33 -21.48
N TRP A 39 -1.17 -49.12 -20.92
CA TRP A 39 -1.92 -48.73 -19.73
C TRP A 39 -1.03 -48.62 -18.48
N LYS A 40 0.00 -49.45 -18.36
CA LYS A 40 0.97 -49.38 -17.26
C LYS A 40 1.79 -48.08 -17.31
N ASN A 41 2.15 -47.65 -18.53
CA ASN A 41 2.84 -46.38 -18.73
C ASN A 41 1.92 -45.18 -18.41
N ALA A 42 0.66 -45.21 -18.83
CA ALA A 42 -0.32 -44.19 -18.48
C ALA A 42 -0.57 -44.12 -16.97
N LEU A 43 -0.69 -45.28 -16.30
CA LEU A 43 -0.89 -45.36 -14.86
C LEU A 43 0.34 -44.84 -14.09
N ARG A 44 1.54 -45.11 -14.58
CA ARG A 44 2.78 -44.57 -14.03
C ARG A 44 2.87 -43.05 -14.19
N GLN A 45 2.51 -42.50 -15.35
CA GLN A 45 2.45 -41.05 -15.57
C GLN A 45 1.43 -40.40 -14.62
N LEU A 46 0.29 -41.05 -14.40
CA LEU A 46 -0.75 -40.61 -13.47
C LEU A 46 -0.24 -40.60 -12.01
N GLN A 47 0.46 -41.65 -11.59
CA GLN A 47 1.10 -41.73 -10.27
C GLN A 47 2.18 -40.67 -10.09
N GLU A 48 3.04 -40.45 -11.11
CA GLU A 48 4.04 -39.38 -11.10
C GLU A 48 3.39 -37.99 -10.98
N ALA A 49 2.25 -37.78 -11.65
CA ALA A 49 1.47 -36.56 -11.54
C ALA A 49 0.86 -36.39 -10.13
N PHE A 50 0.29 -37.43 -9.53
CA PHE A 50 -0.24 -37.37 -8.16
C PHE A 50 0.85 -37.09 -7.14
N GLN A 51 2.02 -37.71 -7.27
CA GLN A 51 3.17 -37.42 -6.40
C GLN A 51 3.63 -35.98 -6.54
N THR A 52 3.65 -35.45 -7.77
CA THR A 52 3.99 -34.04 -8.03
C THR A 52 2.98 -33.10 -7.38
N ILE A 53 1.68 -33.32 -7.57
CA ILE A 53 0.61 -32.53 -6.94
C ILE A 53 0.72 -32.60 -5.41
N ARG A 54 1.01 -33.78 -4.85
CA ARG A 54 1.17 -33.97 -3.40
C ARG A 54 2.37 -33.20 -2.85
N ILE A 55 3.50 -33.23 -3.55
CA ILE A 55 4.70 -32.46 -3.18
C ILE A 55 4.38 -30.96 -3.24
N GLU A 56 3.74 -30.49 -4.31
CA GLU A 56 3.33 -29.09 -4.45
C GLU A 56 2.37 -28.66 -3.32
N LEU A 57 1.35 -29.45 -3.01
CA LEU A 57 0.40 -29.17 -1.92
C LEU A 57 1.11 -29.12 -0.55
N ARG A 58 2.07 -30.02 -0.31
CA ARG A 58 2.84 -30.03 0.93
C ARG A 58 3.74 -28.80 1.04
N ASP A 59 4.36 -28.39 -0.05
CA ASP A 59 5.16 -27.16 -0.11
C ASP A 59 4.29 -25.91 0.09
N TYR A 60 3.07 -25.90 -0.48
CA TYR A 60 2.09 -24.85 -0.23
C TYR A 60 1.66 -24.79 1.23
N ASP A 61 1.36 -25.93 1.87
CA ASP A 61 0.99 -25.95 3.29
C ASP A 61 2.14 -25.47 4.18
N ALA A 62 3.37 -25.90 3.91
CA ALA A 62 4.55 -25.42 4.63
C ALA A 62 4.73 -23.91 4.49
N LYS A 63 4.57 -23.38 3.27
CA LYS A 63 4.64 -21.93 3.00
C LYS A 63 3.51 -21.16 3.67
N LEU A 64 2.28 -21.68 3.62
CA LEU A 64 1.11 -21.09 4.27
C LEU A 64 1.27 -21.01 5.78
N ASN A 65 1.86 -22.02 6.43
CA ASN A 65 2.12 -21.98 7.86
C ASN A 65 3.09 -20.84 8.25
N LEU A 66 4.11 -20.60 7.43
CA LEU A 66 5.03 -19.46 7.62
C LEU A 66 4.32 -18.12 7.41
N GLU A 67 3.60 -17.98 6.30
CA GLU A 67 2.86 -16.75 6.00
C GLU A 67 1.75 -16.46 7.02
N PHE A 68 1.09 -17.49 7.54
CA PHE A 68 0.07 -17.37 8.57
C PHE A 68 0.66 -16.89 9.91
N LYS A 69 1.86 -17.34 10.26
CA LYS A 69 2.59 -16.83 11.42
C LYS A 69 2.95 -15.36 11.23
N ASP A 70 3.39 -14.99 10.03
CA ASP A 70 3.70 -13.60 9.68
C ASP A 70 2.45 -12.71 9.63
N LEU A 71 1.31 -13.23 9.17
CA LEU A 71 0.01 -12.57 9.21
C LEU A 71 -0.40 -12.29 10.66
N LYS A 72 -0.38 -13.31 11.54
CA LYS A 72 -0.69 -13.13 12.98
C LYS A 72 0.21 -12.09 13.62
N LYS A 73 1.53 -12.14 13.36
CA LYS A 73 2.50 -11.17 13.87
C LYS A 73 2.26 -9.78 13.29
N GLY A 74 1.90 -9.69 12.02
CA GLY A 74 1.54 -8.46 11.32
C GLY A 74 0.29 -7.82 11.91
N LEU A 75 -0.80 -8.57 12.04
CA LEU A 75 -2.06 -8.13 12.64
C LEU A 75 -1.87 -7.71 14.10
N ALA A 76 -1.10 -8.47 14.91
CA ALA A 76 -0.80 -8.07 16.29
C ALA A 76 -0.04 -6.73 16.37
N ARG A 77 0.87 -6.48 15.43
CA ARG A 77 1.56 -5.18 15.32
C ARG A 77 0.61 -4.06 14.91
N LEU A 78 -0.28 -4.32 13.96
CA LEU A 78 -1.30 -3.34 13.52
C LEU A 78 -2.28 -3.03 14.66
N GLU A 79 -2.67 -4.03 15.45
CA GLU A 79 -3.53 -3.86 16.62
C GLU A 79 -2.83 -3.02 17.70
N LYS A 80 -1.53 -3.26 17.95
CA LYS A 80 -0.74 -2.40 18.84
C LYS A 80 -0.70 -0.94 18.34
N LYS A 81 -0.52 -0.74 17.03
CA LYS A 81 -0.55 0.59 16.41
C LYS A 81 -1.92 1.24 16.55
N LYS A 82 -3.01 0.52 16.30
CA LYS A 82 -4.39 0.98 16.54
C LYS A 82 -4.56 1.44 17.99
N GLY A 83 -4.09 0.64 18.96
CA GLY A 83 -4.14 0.99 20.37
C GLY A 83 -3.37 2.28 20.68
N GLN A 84 -2.16 2.43 20.14
CA GLN A 84 -1.38 3.68 20.28
C GLN A 84 -2.12 4.88 19.67
N MET A 85 -2.69 4.73 18.47
CA MET A 85 -3.46 5.78 17.83
C MET A 85 -4.68 6.21 18.64
N LEU A 86 -5.42 5.25 19.20
CA LEU A 86 -6.58 5.54 20.05
C LEU A 86 -6.17 6.24 21.35
N LEU A 87 -5.01 5.92 21.92
CA LEU A 87 -4.47 6.66 23.07
C LEU A 87 -4.13 8.11 22.72
N TRP A 88 -3.69 8.38 21.50
CA TRP A 88 -3.25 9.71 21.07
C TRP A 88 -4.42 10.61 20.69
N PHE A 89 -5.38 10.06 19.92
CA PHE A 89 -6.43 10.85 19.29
C PHE A 89 -7.84 10.48 19.76
N GLY A 90 -8.03 9.31 20.37
CA GLY A 90 -9.37 8.80 20.72
C GLY A 90 -10.08 9.63 21.80
N GLY A 91 -9.31 10.33 22.63
CA GLY A 91 -9.79 11.28 23.63
C GLY A 91 -9.76 12.75 23.19
N SER A 92 -9.31 13.04 21.97
CA SER A 92 -9.26 14.42 21.49
C SER A 92 -10.67 14.94 21.17
N TYR A 93 -10.87 16.21 21.48
CA TYR A 93 -12.07 16.99 21.14
C TYR A 93 -11.84 17.87 19.90
N ASP A 94 -10.61 17.91 19.38
CA ASP A 94 -10.29 18.63 18.16
C ASP A 94 -10.71 17.82 16.94
N PRO A 95 -11.56 18.36 16.04
CA PRO A 95 -11.92 17.67 14.81
C PRO A 95 -10.72 17.36 13.88
N LYS A 96 -9.61 18.12 13.95
CA LYS A 96 -8.39 17.84 13.17
C LYS A 96 -7.71 16.55 13.62
N ASP A 97 -7.53 16.40 14.92
CA ASP A 97 -7.00 15.20 15.57
C ASP A 97 -7.82 13.95 15.22
N LEU A 98 -9.14 14.07 15.24
CA LEU A 98 -10.03 12.98 14.86
C LEU A 98 -9.96 12.65 13.36
N ASN A 99 -9.77 13.65 12.49
CA ASN A 99 -9.48 13.42 11.08
C ASN A 99 -8.14 12.70 10.86
N HIS A 100 -7.12 13.02 11.65
CA HIS A 100 -5.83 12.32 11.63
C HIS A 100 -6.00 10.86 12.06
N LEU A 101 -6.76 10.60 13.13
CA LEU A 101 -7.15 9.26 13.55
C LEU A 101 -7.80 8.48 12.39
N LEU A 102 -8.80 9.06 11.72
CA LEU A 102 -9.47 8.43 10.56
C LEU A 102 -8.51 8.12 9.40
N LYS A 103 -7.60 9.05 9.06
CA LYS A 103 -6.60 8.82 7.99
C LYS A 103 -5.66 7.68 8.35
N GLY A 104 -5.26 7.58 9.62
CA GLY A 104 -4.39 6.49 10.06
C GLY A 104 -5.12 5.15 10.16
N MET A 105 -6.40 5.11 10.53
CA MET A 105 -7.22 3.89 10.46
C MET A 105 -7.31 3.34 9.02
N ARG A 106 -7.57 4.22 8.04
CA ARG A 106 -7.51 3.83 6.61
C ARG A 106 -6.14 3.30 6.20
N THR A 107 -5.07 3.82 6.79
CA THR A 107 -3.71 3.36 6.51
C THR A 107 -3.45 1.99 7.12
N LEU A 108 -3.93 1.72 8.35
CA LEU A 108 -3.88 0.39 8.97
C LEU A 108 -4.66 -0.64 8.13
N ARG A 109 -5.83 -0.26 7.59
CA ARG A 109 -6.60 -1.12 6.68
C ARG A 109 -5.79 -1.53 5.46
N ARG A 110 -5.19 -0.57 4.73
CA ARG A 110 -4.34 -0.87 3.57
C ARG A 110 -3.13 -1.73 3.93
N GLN A 111 -2.56 -1.54 5.12
CA GLN A 111 -1.46 -2.39 5.59
C GLN A 111 -1.93 -3.81 5.88
N ALA A 112 -3.12 -3.99 6.46
CA ALA A 112 -3.73 -5.31 6.67
C ALA A 112 -4.07 -5.99 5.34
N GLU A 113 -4.63 -5.27 4.36
CA GLU A 113 -4.88 -5.78 3.00
C GLU A 113 -3.59 -6.25 2.32
N GLY A 114 -2.49 -5.50 2.51
CA GLY A 114 -1.18 -5.88 2.01
C GLY A 114 -0.64 -7.19 2.59
N LEU A 115 -1.01 -7.54 3.82
CA LEU A 115 -0.65 -8.83 4.44
C LEU A 115 -1.45 -10.00 3.86
N LEU A 116 -2.64 -9.74 3.32
CA LEU A 116 -3.54 -10.78 2.80
C LEU A 116 -3.31 -11.06 1.31
N LYS A 117 -2.60 -10.18 0.59
CA LYS A 117 -2.35 -10.30 -0.85
C LYS A 117 -1.73 -11.65 -1.26
N SER A 118 -0.79 -12.18 -0.48
CA SER A 118 -0.13 -13.45 -0.78
C SER A 118 -1.07 -14.66 -0.64
N PHE A 119 -2.05 -14.60 0.27
CA PHE A 119 -3.09 -15.62 0.41
C PHE A 119 -4.02 -15.63 -0.80
N GLY A 120 -4.41 -14.46 -1.32
CA GLY A 120 -5.22 -14.38 -2.54
C GLY A 120 -4.49 -14.88 -3.80
N GLU A 121 -3.17 -14.71 -3.87
CA GLU A 121 -2.35 -15.31 -4.95
C GLU A 121 -2.26 -16.83 -4.83
N MET A 122 -2.24 -17.38 -3.60
CA MET A 122 -2.23 -18.82 -3.37
C MET A 122 -3.61 -19.45 -3.60
N GLU A 123 -4.69 -18.79 -3.18
CA GLU A 123 -6.06 -19.23 -3.42
C GLU A 123 -6.34 -19.44 -4.92
N ARG A 124 -5.99 -18.44 -5.75
CA ARG A 124 -6.12 -18.56 -7.22
C ARG A 124 -5.34 -19.71 -7.84
N LYS A 125 -4.19 -20.07 -7.26
CA LYS A 125 -3.43 -21.24 -7.71
C LYS A 125 -4.10 -22.54 -7.28
N LEU A 126 -4.72 -22.56 -6.11
CA LEU A 126 -5.45 -23.71 -5.58
C LEU A 126 -6.75 -23.98 -6.34
N GLU A 127 -7.42 -22.95 -6.85
CA GLU A 127 -8.59 -23.05 -7.72
C GLU A 127 -8.33 -23.85 -9.01
N ILE A 128 -7.07 -23.95 -9.45
CA ILE A 128 -6.70 -24.72 -10.65
C ILE A 128 -6.67 -26.24 -10.36
N PHE A 129 -6.48 -26.65 -9.11
CA PHE A 129 -6.35 -28.08 -8.78
C PHE A 129 -7.69 -28.82 -8.75
N GLU A 130 -8.78 -28.18 -8.31
CA GLU A 130 -10.11 -28.80 -8.34
C GLU A 130 -10.55 -29.29 -9.71
N PRO A 131 -10.59 -28.44 -10.77
CA PRO A 131 -11.03 -28.89 -12.09
C PRO A 131 -10.09 -29.93 -12.67
N LYS A 132 -8.77 -29.86 -12.38
CA LYS A 132 -7.82 -30.90 -12.80
C LYS A 132 -8.09 -32.24 -12.13
N LEU A 133 -8.40 -32.25 -10.84
CA LEU A 133 -8.75 -33.49 -10.13
C LEU A 133 -10.09 -34.05 -10.61
N ASP A 134 -11.07 -33.19 -10.92
CA ASP A 134 -12.35 -33.59 -11.52
C ASP A 134 -12.17 -34.21 -12.92
N GLU A 135 -11.33 -33.61 -13.76
CA GLU A 135 -11.02 -34.12 -15.10
C GLU A 135 -10.33 -35.49 -15.04
N ILE A 136 -9.32 -35.63 -14.17
CA ILE A 136 -8.62 -36.90 -13.98
C ILE A 136 -9.57 -37.98 -13.44
N GLU A 137 -10.42 -37.64 -12.47
CA GLU A 137 -11.40 -38.58 -11.92
C GLU A 137 -12.41 -39.04 -12.98
N ALA A 138 -12.89 -38.12 -13.83
CA ALA A 138 -13.80 -38.44 -14.92
C ALA A 138 -13.17 -39.37 -15.95
N GLU A 139 -11.91 -39.12 -16.33
CA GLU A 139 -11.19 -39.96 -17.29
C GLU A 139 -10.93 -41.37 -16.73
N ILE A 140 -10.55 -41.48 -15.45
CA ILE A 140 -10.39 -42.77 -14.77
C ILE A 140 -11.71 -43.55 -14.76
N LYS A 141 -12.83 -42.89 -14.41
CA LYS A 141 -14.14 -43.54 -14.40
C LYS A 141 -14.56 -44.01 -15.79
N ARG A 142 -14.26 -43.24 -16.84
CA ARG A 142 -14.52 -43.63 -18.23
C ARG A 142 -13.73 -44.88 -18.62
N GLN A 143 -12.44 -44.90 -18.33
CA GLN A 143 -11.54 -46.02 -18.63
C GLN A 143 -11.92 -47.30 -17.86
N LEU A 144 -12.46 -47.17 -16.65
CA LEU A 144 -12.96 -48.30 -15.86
C LEU A 144 -14.16 -49.02 -16.52
N VAL A 145 -14.97 -48.29 -17.29
CA VAL A 145 -16.15 -48.83 -17.99
C VAL A 145 -15.77 -49.53 -19.29
N GLU A 146 -14.73 -49.03 -19.98
CA GLU A 146 -14.34 -49.49 -21.32
C GLU A 146 -13.45 -50.76 -21.31
N THR A 147 -12.68 -51.04 -20.24
CA THR A 147 -11.75 -52.17 -20.17
C THR A 147 -11.74 -52.88 -18.81
N PRO A 148 -12.51 -53.97 -18.61
CA PRO A 148 -12.68 -54.62 -17.31
C PRO A 148 -11.70 -55.79 -17.13
N THR A 149 -10.43 -55.50 -16.92
CA THR A 149 -9.46 -56.51 -16.42
C THR A 149 -9.33 -56.37 -14.90
N GLN A 150 -9.22 -57.46 -14.15
CA GLN A 150 -9.22 -57.40 -12.67
C GLN A 150 -8.04 -56.59 -12.10
N GLU A 151 -6.85 -56.76 -12.68
CA GLU A 151 -5.62 -56.04 -12.27
C GLU A 151 -5.70 -54.53 -12.60
N TYR A 152 -6.35 -54.22 -13.72
CA TYR A 152 -6.66 -52.86 -14.18
C TYR A 152 -7.63 -52.17 -13.22
N THR A 153 -8.72 -52.87 -12.86
CA THR A 153 -9.76 -52.37 -11.94
C THR A 153 -9.19 -52.03 -10.56
N ASN A 154 -8.34 -52.90 -10.00
CA ASN A 154 -7.71 -52.66 -8.70
C ASN A 154 -6.80 -51.41 -8.70
N SER A 155 -6.01 -51.23 -9.76
CA SER A 155 -5.05 -50.12 -9.87
C SER A 155 -5.76 -48.76 -10.01
N PHE A 156 -6.81 -48.67 -10.83
CA PHE A 156 -7.59 -47.44 -10.96
C PHE A 156 -8.47 -47.15 -9.74
N THR A 157 -8.95 -48.17 -9.04
CA THR A 157 -9.63 -47.97 -7.75
C THR A 157 -8.68 -47.35 -6.72
N SER A 158 -7.41 -47.78 -6.69
CA SER A 158 -6.37 -47.13 -5.88
C SER A 158 -6.17 -45.66 -6.28
N SER A 159 -6.08 -45.35 -7.58
CA SER A 159 -5.98 -43.97 -8.06
C SER A 159 -7.18 -43.11 -7.66
N LEU A 160 -8.40 -43.65 -7.65
CA LEU A 160 -9.58 -42.95 -7.15
C LEU A 160 -9.49 -42.64 -5.65
N THR A 161 -8.94 -43.57 -4.85
CA THR A 161 -8.67 -43.29 -3.44
C THR A 161 -7.60 -42.22 -3.25
N GLU A 162 -6.54 -42.21 -4.08
CA GLU A 162 -5.51 -41.16 -4.06
C GLU A 162 -6.08 -39.78 -4.43
N ILE A 163 -6.98 -39.69 -5.40
CA ILE A 163 -7.70 -38.44 -5.72
C ILE A 163 -8.51 -37.96 -4.52
N SER A 164 -9.22 -38.86 -3.84
CA SER A 164 -9.98 -38.52 -2.64
C SER A 164 -9.08 -37.95 -1.54
N ASP A 165 -7.93 -38.59 -1.31
CA ASP A 165 -6.93 -38.11 -0.35
C ASP A 165 -6.38 -36.73 -0.74
N LEU A 166 -6.06 -36.50 -2.02
CA LEU A 166 -5.62 -35.20 -2.53
C LEU A 166 -6.69 -34.12 -2.36
N ARG A 167 -7.98 -34.44 -2.56
CA ARG A 167 -9.08 -33.51 -2.28
C ARG A 167 -9.15 -33.15 -0.81
N VAL A 168 -8.94 -34.11 0.09
CA VAL A 168 -8.91 -33.86 1.54
C VAL A 168 -7.72 -32.96 1.91
N GLU A 169 -6.54 -33.21 1.34
CA GLU A 169 -5.35 -32.35 1.52
C GLU A 169 -5.61 -30.92 1.00
N LEU A 170 -6.16 -30.79 -0.20
CA LEU A 170 -6.55 -29.50 -0.79
C LEU A 170 -7.58 -28.77 0.10
N GLY A 171 -8.57 -29.49 0.62
CA GLY A 171 -9.56 -28.96 1.56
C GLY A 171 -8.92 -28.40 2.82
N LYS A 172 -7.92 -29.09 3.40
CA LYS A 172 -7.16 -28.58 4.56
C LYS A 172 -6.46 -27.26 4.23
N VAL A 173 -5.78 -27.19 3.08
CA VAL A 173 -5.10 -25.96 2.63
C VAL A 173 -6.10 -24.80 2.45
N LYS A 174 -7.27 -25.06 1.83
CA LYS A 174 -8.36 -24.07 1.71
C LYS A 174 -8.87 -23.61 3.08
N THR A 175 -9.05 -24.51 4.05
CA THR A 175 -9.45 -24.11 5.41
C THR A 175 -8.40 -23.25 6.12
N HIS A 176 -7.11 -23.45 5.87
CA HIS A 176 -6.04 -22.59 6.38
C HIS A 176 -6.13 -21.17 5.80
N ILE A 177 -6.39 -21.05 4.50
CA ILE A 177 -6.63 -19.74 3.85
C ILE A 177 -7.89 -19.09 4.42
N ALA A 178 -9.00 -19.83 4.55
CA ALA A 178 -10.23 -19.31 5.14
C ALA A 178 -10.02 -18.74 6.55
N ARG A 179 -9.24 -19.44 7.40
CA ARG A 179 -8.87 -18.92 8.74
C ARG A 179 -8.07 -17.62 8.66
N ALA A 180 -7.20 -17.46 7.67
CA ALA A 180 -6.46 -16.22 7.46
C ALA A 180 -7.41 -15.05 7.12
N HIS A 181 -8.40 -15.30 6.27
CA HIS A 181 -9.47 -14.32 5.97
C HIS A 181 -10.27 -13.96 7.22
N THR A 182 -10.70 -14.94 8.02
CA THR A 182 -11.44 -14.67 9.26
C THR A 182 -10.67 -13.75 10.22
N LEU A 183 -9.36 -13.98 10.41
CA LEU A 183 -8.53 -13.12 11.26
C LEU A 183 -8.43 -11.68 10.72
N TYR A 184 -8.37 -11.53 9.41
CA TYR A 184 -8.38 -10.23 8.76
C TYR A 184 -9.74 -9.53 8.91
N ASP A 185 -10.85 -10.25 8.70
CA ASP A 185 -12.21 -9.72 8.82
C ASP A 185 -12.52 -9.28 10.25
N ASP A 186 -12.09 -10.06 11.25
CA ASP A 186 -12.17 -9.70 12.66
C ASP A 186 -11.44 -8.37 12.96
N PHE A 187 -10.21 -8.23 12.44
CA PHE A 187 -9.44 -7.00 12.59
C PHE A 187 -10.14 -5.81 11.89
N ASN A 188 -10.60 -6.01 10.65
CA ASN A 188 -11.24 -4.96 9.86
C ASN A 188 -12.58 -4.51 10.46
N THR A 189 -13.34 -5.44 11.06
CA THR A 189 -14.58 -5.14 11.78
C THR A 189 -14.29 -4.23 12.97
N ARG A 190 -13.34 -4.60 13.83
CA ARG A 190 -12.94 -3.76 14.98
C ARG A 190 -12.40 -2.39 14.54
N LEU A 191 -11.71 -2.35 13.40
CA LEU A 191 -11.21 -1.11 12.81
C LEU A 191 -12.36 -0.22 12.33
N LYS A 192 -13.37 -0.80 11.68
CA LYS A 192 -14.58 -0.11 11.20
C LYS A 192 -15.42 0.44 12.35
N ASP A 193 -15.52 -0.29 13.46
CA ASP A 193 -16.21 0.20 14.67
C ASP A 193 -15.50 1.45 15.24
N CYS A 194 -14.16 1.42 15.28
CA CYS A 194 -13.35 2.55 15.71
C CYS A 194 -13.51 3.76 14.75
N GLU A 195 -13.49 3.52 13.44
CA GLU A 195 -13.71 4.57 12.44
C GLU A 195 -15.09 5.21 12.57
N SER A 196 -16.14 4.40 12.73
CA SER A 196 -17.51 4.89 12.87
C SER A 196 -17.68 5.74 14.13
N SER A 197 -17.04 5.34 15.24
CA SER A 197 -17.01 6.11 16.49
C SER A 197 -16.28 7.45 16.33
N ALA A 198 -15.13 7.45 15.65
CA ALA A 198 -14.38 8.67 15.35
C ALA A 198 -15.16 9.61 14.42
N ASP A 199 -15.77 9.08 13.35
CA ASP A 199 -16.54 9.86 12.38
C ASP A 199 -17.76 10.54 13.02
N ALA A 200 -18.48 9.82 13.89
CA ALA A 200 -19.59 10.39 14.66
C ALA A 200 -19.12 11.54 15.58
N LYS A 201 -17.94 11.41 16.21
CA LYS A 201 -17.33 12.47 17.01
C LYS A 201 -16.94 13.68 16.14
N VAL A 202 -16.34 13.46 14.97
CA VAL A 202 -15.91 14.52 14.04
C VAL A 202 -17.07 15.44 13.70
N SER A 203 -18.22 14.88 13.30
CA SER A 203 -19.41 15.67 12.95
C SER A 203 -19.90 16.54 14.11
N ARG A 204 -19.90 15.97 15.33
CA ARG A 204 -20.29 16.70 16.55
C ARG A 204 -19.31 17.83 16.89
N TYR A 205 -18.00 17.56 16.84
CA TYR A 205 -16.98 18.52 17.26
C TYR A 205 -16.72 19.61 16.23
N TRP A 206 -16.91 19.36 14.92
CA TRP A 206 -16.86 20.44 13.92
C TRP A 206 -17.89 21.53 14.21
N ARG A 207 -19.10 21.14 14.59
CA ARG A 207 -20.15 22.11 14.95
C ARG A 207 -19.74 22.96 16.15
N ILE A 208 -19.12 22.35 17.16
CA ILE A 208 -18.64 23.06 18.34
C ILE A 208 -17.47 23.99 17.96
N TYR A 209 -16.51 23.48 17.20
CA TYR A 209 -15.31 24.19 16.78
C TYR A 209 -15.63 25.47 16.00
N TYR A 210 -16.54 25.42 15.02
CA TYR A 210 -16.92 26.60 14.24
C TYR A 210 -17.81 27.60 14.98
N LEU A 211 -18.57 27.15 15.98
CA LEU A 211 -19.44 28.00 16.78
C LEU A 211 -18.72 28.62 17.99
N GLN A 212 -17.50 28.16 18.30
CA GLN A 212 -16.72 28.70 19.40
C GLN A 212 -16.09 30.03 18.98
N PRO A 213 -16.36 31.14 19.69
CA PRO A 213 -15.73 32.42 19.37
C PRO A 213 -14.21 32.27 19.53
N MET A 214 -13.47 32.48 18.43
CA MET A 214 -12.02 32.47 18.48
C MET A 214 -11.56 33.66 19.33
N SER A 215 -10.87 33.38 20.42
CA SER A 215 -10.13 34.41 21.15
C SER A 215 -9.09 35.01 20.21
N GLY A 216 -8.98 36.34 20.19
CA GLY A 216 -8.03 37.03 19.31
C GLY A 216 -6.62 36.46 19.44
N ILE A 217 -5.84 36.50 18.35
CA ILE A 217 -4.47 35.93 18.27
C ILE A 217 -3.55 36.49 19.37
N PHE A 218 -3.85 37.70 19.88
CA PHE A 218 -3.12 38.37 20.95
C PHE A 218 -3.75 38.24 22.34
N SER A 219 -4.76 37.39 22.51
CA SER A 219 -5.38 37.18 23.82
C SER A 219 -4.44 36.38 24.74
N ALA A 220 -4.51 36.67 26.04
CA ALA A 220 -3.76 35.93 27.05
C ALA A 220 -4.13 34.44 27.08
N ASP A 221 -5.40 34.12 26.79
CA ASP A 221 -5.89 32.75 26.73
C ASP A 221 -5.29 31.97 25.56
N THR A 222 -5.12 32.59 24.39
CA THR A 222 -4.45 31.97 23.24
C THR A 222 -3.00 31.60 23.57
N TRP A 223 -2.25 32.48 24.23
CA TRP A 223 -0.87 32.19 24.66
C TRP A 223 -0.78 31.12 25.74
N LYS A 224 -1.77 31.05 26.64
CA LYS A 224 -1.86 30.00 27.66
C LYS A 224 -2.13 28.63 27.04
N SER A 225 -3.04 28.56 26.06
CA SER A 225 -3.31 27.35 25.27
C SER A 225 -2.08 26.95 24.47
N PHE A 226 -1.46 27.90 23.74
CA PHE A 226 -0.24 27.63 22.97
C PHE A 226 0.90 27.06 23.82
N ARG A 227 1.12 27.58 25.05
CA ARG A 227 2.11 27.01 25.98
C ARG A 227 1.76 25.59 26.43
N LYS A 228 0.47 25.29 26.63
CA LYS A 228 -0.01 23.95 26.96
C LYS A 228 0.23 23.00 25.79
N ASP A 229 -0.05 23.47 24.58
CA ASP A 229 0.16 22.72 23.35
C ASP A 229 1.65 22.45 23.14
N ILE A 230 2.54 23.44 23.28
CA ILE A 230 4.00 23.23 23.24
C ILE A 230 4.45 22.15 24.24
N LYS A 231 3.93 22.18 25.47
CA LYS A 231 4.28 21.14 26.46
C LYS A 231 3.81 19.75 26.04
N GLN A 232 2.61 19.65 25.45
CA GLN A 232 2.12 18.40 24.87
C GLN A 232 3.01 17.96 23.71
N TRP A 233 3.39 18.87 22.81
CA TRP A 233 4.29 18.64 21.69
C TRP A 233 5.68 18.13 22.12
N VAL A 234 6.28 18.72 23.15
CA VAL A 234 7.55 18.25 23.72
C VAL A 234 7.38 16.84 24.33
N GLY A 235 6.24 16.56 24.97
CA GLY A 235 5.89 15.22 25.42
C GLY A 235 5.79 14.21 24.27
N VAL A 236 5.17 14.61 23.16
CA VAL A 236 5.05 13.81 21.93
C VAL A 236 6.43 13.54 21.33
N LEU A 237 7.34 14.52 21.28
CA LEU A 237 8.70 14.33 20.78
C LEU A 237 9.48 13.26 21.54
N LYS A 238 9.29 13.14 22.85
CA LYS A 238 9.91 12.08 23.67
C LYS A 238 9.42 10.69 23.25
N ILE A 239 8.13 10.56 23.00
CA ILE A 239 7.50 9.29 22.57
C ILE A 239 7.87 8.97 21.12
N VAL A 240 7.93 9.98 20.24
CA VAL A 240 8.44 9.85 18.87
C VAL A 240 9.88 9.35 18.88
N LYS A 241 10.73 9.88 19.76
CA LYS A 241 12.11 9.41 19.95
C LYS A 241 12.17 7.95 20.39
N GLU A 242 11.29 7.52 21.30
CA GLU A 242 11.18 6.11 21.71
C GLU A 242 10.66 5.21 20.57
N SER A 243 9.68 5.66 19.79
CA SER A 243 9.15 4.95 18.62
C SER A 243 10.19 4.80 17.50
N LEU A 244 10.93 5.88 17.21
CA LEU A 244 12.03 5.88 16.23
C LEU A 244 13.27 5.10 16.71
N GLY A 245 13.32 4.71 17.99
CA GLY A 245 14.33 3.79 18.52
C GLY A 245 14.29 2.41 17.85
N GLU A 246 13.16 2.02 17.25
CA GLU A 246 13.07 0.80 16.44
C GLU A 246 13.76 1.01 15.08
N LYS A 247 14.93 0.37 14.90
CA LYS A 247 15.81 0.49 13.72
C LYS A 247 15.07 0.41 12.38
N ARG A 248 13.98 -0.38 12.30
CA ARG A 248 13.16 -0.55 11.09
C ARG A 248 12.29 0.68 10.78
N GLU A 249 11.69 1.31 11.79
CA GLU A 249 10.85 2.49 11.61
C GLU A 249 11.68 3.73 11.28
N TRP A 250 12.87 3.86 11.90
CA TRP A 250 13.84 4.89 11.53
C TRP A 250 14.30 4.77 10.08
N LEU A 251 14.68 3.57 9.63
CA LEU A 251 15.10 3.34 8.24
C LEU A 251 14.00 3.69 7.24
N ARG A 252 12.75 3.36 7.54
CA ARG A 252 11.60 3.73 6.69
C ARG A 252 11.40 5.24 6.64
N THR A 253 11.45 5.91 7.78
CA THR A 253 11.32 7.37 7.89
C THR A 253 12.43 8.08 7.13
N ARG A 254 13.68 7.62 7.30
CA ARG A 254 14.85 8.15 6.58
C ARG A 254 14.71 7.97 5.08
N ASN A 255 14.28 6.79 4.61
CA ASN A 255 14.09 6.53 3.19
C ASN A 255 12.97 7.40 2.60
N ALA A 256 11.88 7.59 3.34
CA ALA A 256 10.79 8.50 2.95
C ALA A 256 11.27 9.95 2.83
N LEU A 257 12.07 10.43 3.80
CA LEU A 257 12.66 11.78 3.76
C LEU A 257 13.62 11.94 2.58
N LEU A 258 14.48 10.95 2.32
CA LEU A 258 15.40 10.96 1.18
C LEU A 258 14.64 10.99 -0.15
N GLN A 259 13.60 10.17 -0.29
CA GLN A 259 12.74 10.18 -1.49
C GLN A 259 12.01 11.51 -1.66
N GLY A 260 11.49 12.08 -0.57
CA GLY A 260 10.87 13.40 -0.59
C GLY A 260 11.84 14.50 -1.00
N PHE A 261 13.07 14.49 -0.46
CA PHE A 261 14.11 15.44 -0.85
C PHE A 261 14.52 15.31 -2.32
N LEU A 262 14.68 14.07 -2.81
CA LEU A 262 14.96 13.81 -4.22
C LEU A 262 13.81 14.29 -5.12
N LEU A 263 12.56 14.08 -4.71
CA LEU A 263 11.39 14.58 -5.42
C LEU A 263 11.37 16.12 -5.45
N ALA A 264 11.63 16.77 -4.32
CA ALA A 264 11.72 18.23 -4.24
C ALA A 264 12.82 18.76 -5.18
N ALA A 265 14.01 18.18 -5.13
CA ALA A 265 15.14 18.57 -5.97
C ALA A 265 14.80 18.40 -7.47
N ALA A 266 14.19 17.27 -7.84
CA ALA A 266 13.77 17.01 -9.22
C ALA A 266 12.73 18.02 -9.70
N LEU A 267 11.71 18.33 -8.89
CA LEU A 267 10.68 19.32 -9.22
C LEU A 267 11.24 20.75 -9.31
N ILE A 268 12.16 21.12 -8.42
CA ILE A 268 12.82 22.43 -8.45
C ILE A 268 13.67 22.57 -9.72
N LEU A 269 14.47 21.55 -10.06
CA LEU A 269 15.30 21.55 -11.28
C LEU A 269 14.43 21.59 -12.54
N LEU A 270 13.34 20.82 -12.58
CA LEU A 270 12.39 20.82 -13.69
C LEU A 270 11.75 22.19 -13.86
N GLY A 271 11.28 22.80 -12.77
CA GLY A 271 10.71 24.15 -12.81
C GLY A 271 11.71 25.19 -13.26
N PHE A 272 12.93 25.16 -12.72
CA PHE A 272 14.01 26.06 -13.15
C PHE A 272 14.27 25.95 -14.66
N PHE A 273 14.33 24.73 -15.19
CA PHE A 273 14.53 24.50 -16.63
C PHE A 273 13.35 25.01 -17.46
N LEU A 274 12.11 24.76 -17.04
CA LEU A 274 10.91 25.23 -17.72
C LEU A 274 10.80 26.77 -17.70
N ILE A 275 11.02 27.38 -16.54
CA ILE A 275 11.05 28.83 -16.32
C ILE A 275 12.10 29.48 -17.23
N LYS A 276 13.33 28.95 -17.25
CA LYS A 276 14.40 29.45 -18.13
C LYS A 276 14.04 29.31 -19.61
N ARG A 277 13.51 28.16 -20.02
CA ARG A 277 13.16 27.88 -21.43
C ARG A 277 12.01 28.77 -21.92
N VAL A 278 11.00 28.99 -21.09
CA VAL A 278 9.87 29.89 -21.40
C VAL A 278 10.32 31.35 -21.39
N GLY A 279 11.17 31.75 -20.44
CA GLY A 279 11.72 33.11 -20.37
C GLY A 279 12.56 33.49 -21.58
N ILE A 280 13.38 32.57 -22.10
CA ILE A 280 14.15 32.79 -23.33
C ILE A 280 13.21 32.93 -24.54
N LYS A 281 12.16 32.09 -24.63
CA LYS A 281 11.22 32.13 -25.76
C LYS A 281 10.32 33.36 -25.80
N THR A 282 9.99 33.92 -24.64
CA THR A 282 9.00 35.01 -24.51
C THR A 282 9.63 36.39 -24.33
N GLY A 283 10.95 36.47 -24.06
CA GLY A 283 11.66 37.74 -23.85
C GLY A 283 11.42 38.39 -22.49
N PHE A 284 10.59 37.81 -21.62
CA PHE A 284 10.25 38.34 -20.29
C PHE A 284 11.07 37.68 -19.17
N THR A 285 12.40 37.69 -19.28
CA THR A 285 13.30 37.02 -18.34
C THR A 285 13.20 37.56 -16.91
N SER A 286 12.97 38.87 -16.73
CA SER A 286 12.86 39.51 -15.41
C SER A 286 11.54 39.19 -14.69
N THR A 287 10.42 39.10 -15.40
CA THR A 287 9.12 38.77 -14.77
C THR A 287 9.10 37.30 -14.35
N ILE A 288 9.67 36.42 -15.17
CA ILE A 288 9.65 34.98 -14.97
C ILE A 288 10.58 34.54 -13.81
N THR A 289 11.62 35.29 -13.45
CA THR A 289 12.41 35.00 -12.24
C THR A 289 11.63 35.20 -10.95
N HIS A 290 10.60 36.05 -10.92
CA HIS A 290 9.73 36.21 -9.76
C HIS A 290 8.80 35.01 -9.50
N LEU A 291 8.67 34.08 -10.46
CA LEU A 291 7.92 32.82 -10.29
C LEU A 291 8.73 31.77 -9.51
N LEU A 292 10.06 31.90 -9.48
CA LEU A 292 10.96 30.90 -8.90
C LEU A 292 10.69 30.62 -7.40
N PRO A 293 10.50 31.63 -6.52
CA PRO A 293 10.23 31.38 -5.11
C PRO A 293 8.91 30.61 -4.89
N SER A 294 7.87 30.97 -5.64
CA SER A 294 6.57 30.28 -5.61
C SER A 294 6.71 28.81 -6.04
N TRP A 295 7.48 28.56 -7.10
CA TRP A 295 7.73 27.21 -7.59
C TRP A 295 8.52 26.36 -6.58
N ILE A 296 9.55 26.94 -5.95
CA ILE A 296 10.35 26.25 -4.92
C ILE A 296 9.44 25.85 -3.74
N LEU A 297 8.61 26.77 -3.25
CA LEU A 297 7.69 26.49 -2.14
C LEU A 297 6.65 25.44 -2.52
N LEU A 298 6.06 25.50 -3.72
CA LEU A 298 5.12 24.49 -4.19
C LEU A 298 5.78 23.12 -4.38
N SER A 299 7.02 23.08 -4.87
CA SER A 299 7.79 21.84 -5.02
C SER A 299 8.14 21.23 -3.67
N LEU A 300 8.50 22.07 -2.69
CA LEU A 300 8.74 21.64 -1.32
C LEU A 300 7.44 21.14 -0.67
N GLY A 301 6.30 21.81 -0.92
CA GLY A 301 4.98 21.40 -0.47
C GLY A 301 4.53 20.05 -1.06
N ALA A 302 4.79 19.83 -2.34
CA ALA A 302 4.53 18.55 -2.99
C ALA A 302 5.40 17.43 -2.39
N ALA A 303 6.65 17.73 -2.06
CA ALA A 303 7.55 16.79 -1.39
C ALA A 303 7.10 16.49 0.05
N THR A 304 6.65 17.48 0.82
CA THR A 304 6.12 17.26 2.17
C THR A 304 4.83 16.44 2.15
N LEU A 305 3.94 16.66 1.17
CA LEU A 305 2.77 15.79 0.93
C LEU A 305 3.15 14.33 0.65
N TRP A 306 4.23 14.12 -0.10
CA TRP A 306 4.74 12.77 -0.38
C TRP A 306 5.31 12.11 0.87
N ILE A 307 6.10 12.87 1.64
CA ILE A 307 6.67 12.47 2.91
C ILE A 307 5.56 12.09 3.90
N ASP A 308 4.50 12.89 3.99
CA ASP A 308 3.35 12.67 4.88
C ASP A 308 2.61 11.34 4.61
N ARG A 309 2.58 10.89 3.35
CA ARG A 309 2.03 9.57 3.00
C ARG A 309 2.91 8.41 3.44
N SER A 310 4.20 8.65 3.65
CA SER A 310 5.24 7.62 3.78
C SER A 310 5.78 7.49 5.21
N ILE A 311 5.60 8.53 6.01
CA ILE A 311 6.08 8.63 7.39
C ILE A 311 5.13 7.90 8.37
N PRO A 312 5.65 7.29 9.45
CA PRO A 312 4.83 6.74 10.53
C PRO A 312 3.94 7.81 11.18
N PHE A 313 2.75 7.40 11.59
CA PHE A 313 1.71 8.26 12.16
C PHE A 313 2.19 9.15 13.32
N THR A 314 3.26 8.76 14.00
CA THR A 314 3.84 9.51 15.12
C THR A 314 4.40 10.89 14.74
N LEU A 315 4.74 11.09 13.47
CA LEU A 315 5.28 12.34 12.92
C LEU A 315 4.26 13.08 12.05
N TYR A 316 3.03 12.56 11.99
CA TYR A 316 2.00 13.05 11.09
C TYR A 316 1.60 14.50 11.41
N ASP A 317 1.44 14.85 12.68
CA ASP A 317 1.02 16.21 13.06
C ASP A 317 2.09 17.25 12.70
N ILE A 318 3.37 16.93 12.92
CA ILE A 318 4.52 17.76 12.53
C ILE A 318 4.57 17.93 11.01
N SER A 319 4.46 16.80 10.29
CA SER A 319 4.51 16.74 8.83
C SER A 319 3.34 17.49 8.20
N SER A 320 2.13 17.30 8.70
CA SER A 320 0.90 17.93 8.22
C SER A 320 0.93 19.44 8.46
N ALA A 321 1.35 19.90 9.65
CA ALA A 321 1.50 21.32 9.94
C ALA A 321 2.54 21.97 9.01
N LEU A 322 3.72 21.37 8.88
CA LEU A 322 4.78 21.87 8.00
C LEU A 322 4.33 21.89 6.53
N ASN A 323 3.56 20.89 6.13
CA ASN A 323 2.99 20.82 4.79
C ASN A 323 1.95 21.91 4.53
N GLU A 324 1.00 22.14 5.45
CA GLU A 324 0.01 23.23 5.34
C GLU A 324 0.70 24.59 5.22
N ILE A 325 1.77 24.79 5.98
CA ILE A 325 2.62 25.98 5.97
C ILE A 325 3.26 26.16 4.59
N VAL A 326 4.03 25.18 4.13
CA VAL A 326 4.80 25.30 2.89
C VAL A 326 3.87 25.45 1.68
N VAL A 327 2.77 24.70 1.63
CA VAL A 327 1.79 24.77 0.54
C VAL A 327 1.07 26.12 0.54
N SER A 328 0.60 26.60 1.70
CA SER A 328 -0.08 27.89 1.76
C SER A 328 0.86 29.04 1.40
N ALA A 329 2.12 28.99 1.84
CA ALA A 329 3.14 29.97 1.44
C ALA A 329 3.37 29.95 -0.08
N GLY A 330 3.47 28.76 -0.68
CA GLY A 330 3.61 28.59 -2.13
C GLY A 330 2.42 29.13 -2.91
N LEU A 331 1.19 28.86 -2.46
CA LEU A 331 -0.04 29.37 -3.07
C LEU A 331 -0.14 30.89 -2.99
N VAL A 332 0.14 31.48 -1.82
CA VAL A 332 0.08 32.94 -1.68
C VAL A 332 1.15 33.62 -2.54
N SER A 333 2.36 33.05 -2.61
CA SER A 333 3.42 33.55 -3.49
C SER A 333 3.01 33.44 -4.97
N LEU A 334 2.35 32.35 -5.37
CA LEU A 334 1.82 32.17 -6.72
C LEU A 334 0.70 33.19 -7.04
N CYS A 335 -0.26 33.38 -6.13
CA CYS A 335 -1.32 34.37 -6.30
C CYS A 335 -0.76 35.79 -6.41
N SER A 336 0.24 36.15 -5.60
CA SER A 336 0.91 37.44 -5.69
C SER A 336 1.60 37.63 -7.03
N PHE A 337 2.23 36.58 -7.56
CA PHE A 337 2.83 36.59 -8.89
C PHE A 337 1.77 36.79 -9.99
N LEU A 338 0.70 35.99 -9.98
CA LEU A 338 -0.39 36.10 -10.96
C LEU A 338 -1.04 37.49 -10.94
N HIS A 339 -1.20 38.07 -9.76
CA HIS A 339 -1.72 39.43 -9.59
C HIS A 339 -0.78 40.50 -10.17
N SER A 340 0.53 40.33 -10.00
CA SER A 340 1.53 41.24 -10.58
C SER A 340 1.56 41.17 -12.10
N VAL A 341 1.38 39.99 -12.69
CA VAL A 341 1.29 39.80 -14.14
C VAL A 341 -0.01 40.40 -14.70
N GLY A 342 -1.14 40.21 -14.01
CA GLY A 342 -2.44 40.73 -14.43
C GLY A 342 -2.57 42.25 -14.40
N ARG A 343 -1.80 42.96 -13.56
CA ARG A 343 -1.82 44.43 -13.47
C ARG A 343 -0.88 45.15 -14.44
N GLY A 344 -0.04 44.43 -15.19
CA GLY A 344 0.82 44.95 -16.25
C GLY A 344 1.73 46.10 -15.83
N ASN A 345 2.97 45.80 -15.40
CA ASN A 345 4.13 46.70 -15.26
C ASN A 345 3.94 48.15 -14.74
N GLN A 346 2.82 48.49 -14.10
CA GLN A 346 2.76 49.70 -13.29
C GLN A 346 3.72 49.52 -12.12
N PRO A 347 4.52 50.55 -11.74
CA PRO A 347 5.40 50.49 -10.59
C PRO A 347 4.54 50.49 -9.32
N ALA A 348 3.93 49.34 -9.04
CA ALA A 348 3.20 49.10 -7.82
C ALA A 348 4.23 49.07 -6.71
N HIS A 349 4.02 49.88 -5.66
CA HIS A 349 4.62 49.67 -4.35
C HIS A 349 4.69 48.16 -4.10
N ILE A 350 5.89 47.67 -3.76
CA ILE A 350 6.11 46.28 -3.37
C ILE A 350 5.20 46.05 -2.16
N HIS A 351 3.97 45.60 -2.41
CA HIS A 351 3.06 45.15 -1.38
C HIS A 351 3.69 43.87 -0.86
N LYS A 352 4.57 44.01 0.13
CA LYS A 352 5.04 42.90 0.94
C LYS A 352 3.79 42.15 1.37
N ASN A 353 3.74 40.88 1.02
CA ASN A 353 2.65 39.99 1.36
C ASN A 353 2.27 40.24 2.83
N PRO A 354 1.05 40.71 3.15
CA PRO A 354 0.68 41.08 4.52
C PRO A 354 0.77 39.88 5.47
N LEU A 355 0.72 38.66 4.92
CA LEU A 355 0.90 37.42 5.67
C LEU A 355 2.37 37.12 5.99
N TRP A 356 3.34 37.80 5.37
CA TRP A 356 4.78 37.56 5.57
C TRP A 356 5.21 37.70 7.04
N TYR A 357 4.62 38.65 7.76
CA TYR A 357 4.87 38.81 9.19
C TYR A 357 4.30 37.67 10.02
N LEU A 358 3.14 37.14 9.64
CA LEU A 358 2.57 35.93 10.26
C LEU A 358 3.44 34.71 9.96
N TRP A 359 4.01 34.61 8.75
CA TRP A 359 4.97 33.56 8.38
C TRP A 359 6.26 33.62 9.20
N ILE A 360 6.82 34.81 9.44
CA ILE A 360 8.01 34.98 10.29
C ILE A 360 7.71 34.56 11.72
N ILE A 361 6.58 35.00 12.28
CA ILE A 361 6.17 34.64 13.66
C ILE A 361 5.98 33.12 13.79
N LEU A 362 5.37 32.50 12.79
CA LEU A 362 5.13 31.07 12.77
C LEU A 362 6.43 30.25 12.58
N ALA A 363 7.33 30.71 11.71
CA ALA A 363 8.66 30.11 11.51
C ALA A 363 9.53 30.24 12.77
N PHE A 364 9.44 31.39 13.46
CA PHE A 364 10.12 31.61 14.74
C PHE A 364 9.56 30.68 15.83
N GLY A 365 8.23 30.52 15.88
CA GLY A 365 7.55 29.59 16.79
C GLY A 365 7.84 28.11 16.54
N LEU A 366 8.23 27.73 15.32
CA LEU A 366 8.67 26.37 14.98
C LEU A 366 10.17 26.12 15.22
N SER A 367 10.96 27.20 15.36
CA SER A 367 12.41 27.14 15.63
C SER A 367 12.76 27.15 17.13
N LEU A 368 11.80 27.54 17.96
CA LEU A 368 11.81 27.45 19.43
C LEU A 368 11.25 26.09 19.87
#